data_AF-A0A0H2KXX5-F1
#
_entry.id   AF-A0A0H2KXX5-F1
#
_cell.length_a   1.000
_cell.length_b   1.000
_cell.length_c   1.000
_cell.angle_alpha   90.00
_cell.angle_beta   90.00
_cell.angle_gamma   90.00
#
_symmetry.space_group_name_H-M   'P 1'
#
loop_
_entity.id
_entity.type
_entity.pdbx_description
1 polymer ?
#
loop_
_entity_poly.entity_id
_entity_poly.type
_entity_poly.pdbx_seq_one_letter_code
_entity_poly.pdbx_strand_id
1 'polypeptide(L)'
;MVAERSDEEGPGGGVPTAVRALLVEAAADVLGTLDPVLVPVALQRVKAFAPRRRASAGAAPLWRALVEDAGFRHAVAAAWSREHGSVTGASSDPSVPDDQGPPDDLTPAPGAEAVAEPGDDGPAAPALVRERAAGAFLLRPDGWEAAVERARALDTTLHAERSERSEVARLRRDRDRLAAQVEELRAQARDAAVRADAATAELAGARRTERRLRADADRARAEARAALEAASAERAEADRVLRDAREERRAAGVELARARAERDEARRARTSAADVAT
;
A
#
# COMPACT_ATOMS: atom_id res chain seq x y z
N MET A 1 -26.24 -4.06 6.45
CA MET A 1 -27.68 -3.71 6.36
C MET A 1 -27.83 -2.66 5.27
N VAL A 2 -27.94 -3.13 4.02
CA VAL A 2 -28.28 -2.26 2.89
C VAL A 2 -29.80 -2.19 2.91
N ALA A 3 -30.34 -0.99 3.12
CA ALA A 3 -31.76 -0.75 2.95
C ALA A 3 -32.06 -0.93 1.46
N GLU A 4 -32.54 -2.12 1.10
CA GLU A 4 -33.39 -2.31 -0.08
C GLU A 4 -34.54 -1.31 0.08
N ARG A 5 -34.39 -0.15 -0.55
CA ARG A 5 -35.48 0.81 -0.69
C ARG A 5 -36.54 0.07 -1.48
N SER A 6 -37.63 -0.24 -0.80
CA SER A 6 -38.90 -0.62 -1.38
C SER A 6 -39.22 0.34 -2.52
N ASP A 7 -38.95 -0.10 -3.74
CA ASP A 7 -39.48 0.55 -4.93
C ASP A 7 -41.00 0.46 -4.81
N GLU A 8 -41.60 1.62 -4.62
CA GLU A 8 -43.00 1.82 -4.29
C GLU A 8 -43.93 1.03 -5.23
N GLU A 9 -44.72 0.12 -4.67
CA GLU A 9 -45.86 -0.51 -5.34
C GLU A 9 -46.99 0.51 -5.50
N GLY A 10 -46.87 1.38 -6.50
CA GLY A 10 -47.94 2.23 -6.99
C GLY A 10 -47.98 2.19 -8.52
N PRO A 11 -49.09 2.59 -9.18
CA PRO A 11 -49.25 2.52 -10.65
C PRO A 11 -48.22 3.37 -11.45
N GLY A 12 -47.35 4.12 -10.78
CA GLY A 12 -46.18 4.79 -11.36
C GLY A 12 -44.82 4.40 -10.73
N GLY A 13 -44.77 3.60 -9.67
CA GLY A 13 -43.53 3.29 -8.98
C GLY A 13 -42.56 2.43 -9.79
N GLY A 14 -43.04 1.80 -10.87
CA GLY A 14 -42.21 0.97 -11.74
C GLY A 14 -41.29 1.71 -12.73
N VAL A 15 -41.36 3.04 -12.83
CA VAL A 15 -40.56 3.80 -13.80
C VAL A 15 -39.14 4.05 -13.26
N PRO A 16 -38.08 3.69 -14.01
CA PRO A 16 -36.70 3.95 -13.61
C PRO A 16 -36.44 5.42 -13.29
N THR A 17 -35.60 5.68 -12.27
CA THR A 17 -35.30 7.04 -11.79
C THR A 17 -34.83 7.98 -12.90
N ALA A 18 -34.02 7.49 -13.85
CA ALA A 18 -33.55 8.30 -14.96
C ALA A 18 -34.69 8.69 -15.92
N VAL A 19 -35.61 7.77 -16.23
CA VAL A 19 -36.81 8.05 -17.03
C VAL A 19 -37.77 8.98 -16.29
N ARG A 20 -37.93 8.78 -14.97
CA ARG A 20 -38.74 9.67 -14.12
C ARG A 20 -38.21 11.11 -14.13
N ALA A 21 -36.90 11.29 -14.06
CA ALA A 21 -36.28 12.62 -14.13
C ALA A 21 -36.58 13.32 -15.47
N LEU A 22 -36.42 12.61 -16.59
CA LEU A 22 -36.76 13.12 -17.93
C LEU A 22 -38.23 13.54 -18.03
N LEU A 23 -39.15 12.71 -17.52
CA LEU A 23 -40.58 12.99 -17.51
C LEU A 23 -40.94 14.21 -16.66
N VAL A 24 -40.31 14.36 -15.49
CA VAL A 24 -40.52 15.51 -14.60
C VAL A 24 -39.99 16.80 -15.22
N GLU A 25 -38.86 16.75 -15.94
CA GLU A 25 -38.30 17.89 -16.66
C GLU A 25 -39.24 18.34 -17.78
N ALA A 26 -39.68 17.42 -18.65
CA ALA A 26 -40.66 17.71 -19.68
C ALA A 26 -41.98 18.25 -19.12
N ALA A 27 -42.47 17.70 -18.00
CA ALA A 27 -43.67 18.21 -17.33
C ALA A 27 -43.49 19.62 -16.75
N ALA A 28 -42.30 19.95 -16.23
CA ALA A 28 -42.00 21.27 -15.71
C ALA A 28 -41.99 22.34 -16.82
N ASP A 29 -41.49 22.00 -17.99
CA ASP A 29 -41.46 22.88 -19.16
C ASP A 29 -42.88 23.15 -19.68
N VAL A 30 -43.67 22.09 -19.85
CA VAL A 30 -45.07 22.18 -20.29
C VAL A 30 -45.94 22.93 -19.29
N LEU A 31 -45.74 22.71 -17.99
CA LEU A 31 -46.44 23.48 -16.95
C LEU A 31 -46.14 24.99 -17.06
N GLY A 32 -44.94 25.35 -17.51
CA GLY A 32 -44.54 26.73 -17.76
C GLY A 32 -45.35 27.41 -18.86
N THR A 33 -45.74 26.66 -19.90
CA THR A 33 -46.43 27.18 -21.09
C THR A 33 -47.95 27.01 -21.06
N LEU A 34 -48.48 26.19 -20.14
CA LEU A 34 -49.90 25.89 -20.06
C LEU A 34 -50.75 27.13 -19.69
N ASP A 35 -51.96 27.25 -20.24
CA ASP A 35 -52.93 28.25 -19.80
C ASP A 35 -53.28 28.06 -18.31
N PRO A 36 -53.31 29.12 -17.48
CA PRO A 36 -53.68 29.03 -16.06
C PRO A 36 -54.99 28.27 -15.77
N VAL A 37 -55.98 28.33 -16.68
CA VAL A 37 -57.27 27.65 -16.55
C VAL A 37 -57.13 26.13 -16.69
N LEU A 38 -56.11 25.67 -17.42
CA LEU A 38 -55.85 24.25 -17.66
C LEU A 38 -54.88 23.62 -16.63
N VAL A 39 -54.36 24.42 -15.69
CA VAL A 39 -53.36 23.95 -14.71
C VAL A 39 -54.07 23.19 -13.58
N PRO A 40 -53.69 21.92 -13.31
CA PRO A 40 -54.24 21.18 -12.19
C PRO A 40 -54.03 21.93 -10.86
N VAL A 41 -55.04 21.91 -9.97
CA VAL A 41 -55.00 22.64 -8.69
C VAL A 41 -53.75 22.29 -7.87
N ALA A 42 -53.36 21.00 -7.88
CA ALA A 42 -52.16 20.51 -7.20
C ALA A 42 -50.84 21.15 -7.70
N LEU A 43 -50.82 21.65 -8.94
CA LEU A 43 -49.62 22.21 -9.59
C LEU A 43 -49.58 23.75 -9.62
N GLN A 44 -50.61 24.44 -9.17
CA GLN A 44 -50.66 25.92 -9.18
C GLN A 44 -49.48 26.55 -8.43
N ARG A 45 -49.11 25.99 -7.27
CA ARG A 45 -47.94 26.42 -6.50
C ARG A 45 -46.61 26.16 -7.22
N VAL A 46 -46.52 25.03 -7.93
CA VAL A 46 -45.32 24.66 -8.68
C VAL A 46 -45.13 25.58 -9.90
N LYS A 47 -46.21 25.98 -10.58
CA LYS A 47 -46.17 26.93 -11.70
C LYS A 47 -45.57 28.28 -11.30
N ALA A 48 -45.84 28.73 -10.06
CA ALA A 48 -45.28 29.96 -9.50
C ALA A 48 -43.77 29.89 -9.22
N PHE A 49 -43.17 28.71 -9.20
CA PHE A 49 -41.71 28.59 -9.07
C PHE A 49 -41.01 29.14 -10.32
N ALA A 50 -39.79 29.65 -10.12
CA ALA A 50 -38.90 30.02 -11.22
C ALA A 50 -38.63 28.79 -12.12
N PRO A 51 -38.53 28.95 -13.46
CA PRO A 51 -38.40 27.83 -14.40
C PRO A 51 -37.37 26.77 -13.98
N ARG A 52 -36.16 27.22 -13.63
CA ARG A 52 -35.03 26.36 -13.20
C ARG A 52 -35.31 25.52 -11.95
N ARG A 53 -36.28 25.91 -11.12
CA ARG A 53 -36.61 25.24 -9.85
C ARG A 53 -37.82 24.32 -9.96
N ARG A 54 -38.59 24.37 -11.05
CA ARG A 54 -39.83 23.60 -11.19
C ARG A 54 -39.56 22.10 -11.19
N ALA A 55 -38.61 21.65 -12.01
CA ALA A 55 -38.25 20.23 -12.10
C ALA A 55 -37.65 19.68 -10.79
N SER A 56 -36.89 20.48 -10.03
CA SER A 56 -36.24 20.04 -8.79
C SER A 56 -37.14 20.17 -7.56
N ALA A 57 -37.67 21.36 -7.28
CA ALA A 57 -38.50 21.63 -6.09
C ALA A 57 -39.95 21.12 -6.25
N GLY A 58 -40.41 20.98 -7.50
CA GLY A 58 -41.74 20.46 -7.84
C GLY A 58 -41.75 19.00 -8.30
N ALA A 59 -40.64 18.26 -8.16
CA ALA A 59 -40.51 16.91 -8.73
C ALA A 59 -41.64 15.96 -8.29
N ALA A 60 -41.88 15.86 -6.99
CA ALA A 60 -42.91 14.99 -6.42
C ALA A 60 -44.35 15.34 -6.86
N PRO A 61 -44.81 16.61 -6.76
CA PRO A 61 -46.14 16.97 -7.23
C PRO A 61 -46.30 16.86 -8.76
N LEU A 62 -45.26 17.17 -9.55
CA LEU A 62 -45.26 16.96 -11.01
C LEU A 62 -45.42 15.48 -11.36
N TRP A 63 -44.66 14.61 -10.67
CA TRP A 63 -44.75 13.17 -10.86
C TRP A 63 -46.13 12.62 -10.55
N ARG A 64 -46.72 13.04 -9.41
CA ARG A 64 -48.07 12.63 -9.02
C ARG A 64 -49.11 13.04 -10.06
N ALA A 65 -49.04 14.28 -10.54
CA ALA A 65 -49.95 14.76 -11.59
C ALA A 65 -49.79 13.98 -12.91
N LEU A 66 -48.57 13.61 -13.30
CA LEU A 66 -48.35 12.77 -14.48
C LEU A 66 -48.99 11.37 -14.37
N VAL A 67 -49.04 10.80 -13.17
CA VAL A 67 -49.65 9.48 -12.92
C VAL A 67 -51.17 9.60 -12.84
N GLU A 68 -51.67 10.54 -12.04
CA GLU A 68 -53.09 10.62 -11.64
C GLU A 68 -53.96 11.44 -12.61
N ASP A 69 -53.40 12.45 -13.30
CA ASP A 69 -54.15 13.37 -14.16
C ASP A 69 -53.93 13.07 -15.64
N ALA A 70 -54.93 12.48 -16.29
CA ALA A 70 -54.88 12.13 -17.70
C ALA A 70 -54.83 13.35 -18.63
N GLY A 71 -55.46 14.47 -18.26
CA GLY A 71 -55.47 15.69 -19.05
C GLY A 71 -54.10 16.37 -19.05
N PHE A 72 -53.48 16.47 -17.88
CA PHE A 72 -52.11 16.98 -17.76
C PHE A 72 -51.11 16.09 -18.50
N ARG A 73 -51.22 14.77 -18.35
CA ARG A 73 -50.37 13.82 -19.08
C ARG A 73 -50.52 13.95 -20.61
N HIS A 74 -51.73 14.14 -21.13
CA HIS A 74 -51.95 14.38 -22.57
C HIS A 74 -51.30 15.68 -23.05
N ALA A 75 -51.36 16.76 -22.27
CA ALA A 75 -50.70 18.01 -22.61
C ALA A 75 -49.17 17.83 -22.70
N VAL A 76 -48.59 17.07 -21.76
CA VAL A 76 -47.17 16.73 -21.78
C VAL A 76 -46.82 15.81 -22.95
N ALA A 77 -47.64 14.81 -23.24
CA ALA A 77 -47.46 13.90 -24.37
C ALA A 77 -47.51 14.63 -25.73
N ALA A 78 -48.41 15.59 -25.88
CA ALA A 78 -48.53 16.40 -27.10
C ALA A 78 -47.31 17.30 -27.30
N ALA A 79 -46.79 17.90 -26.23
CA ALA A 79 -45.55 18.67 -26.29
C ALA A 79 -44.34 17.78 -26.60
N TRP A 80 -44.22 16.66 -25.90
CA TRP A 80 -43.18 15.66 -26.13
C TRP A 80 -43.14 15.19 -27.59
N SER A 81 -44.31 14.89 -28.18
CA SER A 81 -44.41 14.40 -29.55
C SER A 81 -44.03 15.46 -30.61
N ARG A 82 -44.18 16.76 -30.32
CA ARG A 82 -43.71 17.82 -31.24
C ARG A 82 -42.19 17.92 -31.28
N GLU A 83 -41.55 17.66 -30.14
CA GLU A 83 -40.11 17.74 -29.98
C GLU A 83 -39.40 16.44 -30.41
N HIS A 84 -40.02 15.28 -30.16
CA HIS A 84 -39.43 13.96 -30.37
C HIS A 84 -40.07 13.17 -31.53
N GLY A 85 -41.06 13.75 -32.24
CA GLY A 85 -41.87 13.08 -33.26
C GLY A 85 -41.14 12.65 -34.53
N SER A 86 -39.88 13.07 -34.75
CA SER A 86 -39.06 12.53 -35.83
C SER A 86 -38.41 11.18 -35.48
N VAL A 87 -38.42 10.77 -34.21
CA VAL A 87 -37.71 9.58 -33.70
C VAL A 87 -38.58 8.32 -33.68
N THR A 88 -39.90 8.47 -33.77
CA THR A 88 -40.88 7.35 -33.75
C THR A 88 -41.27 6.84 -35.14
N GLY A 89 -40.80 7.48 -36.22
CA GLY A 89 -41.22 7.19 -37.60
C GLY A 89 -40.44 6.10 -38.36
N ALA A 90 -39.43 5.47 -37.77
CA ALA A 90 -38.60 4.47 -38.44
C ALA A 90 -38.63 3.11 -37.71
N SER A 91 -39.81 2.50 -37.63
CA SER A 91 -39.97 1.07 -37.30
C SER A 91 -41.26 0.53 -37.92
N SER A 92 -41.52 0.87 -39.18
CA SER A 92 -42.51 0.18 -39.99
C SER A 92 -41.76 -0.61 -41.06
N ASP A 93 -41.69 -1.92 -40.83
CA ASP A 93 -41.71 -3.00 -41.83
C ASP A 93 -40.69 -2.94 -43.00
N PRO A 94 -39.69 -3.84 -43.07
CA PRO A 94 -39.27 -4.33 -44.37
C PRO A 94 -40.28 -5.38 -44.82
N SER A 95 -41.30 -4.92 -45.56
CA SER A 95 -42.14 -5.79 -46.37
C SER A 95 -41.23 -6.72 -47.18
N VAL A 96 -41.39 -8.02 -46.95
CA VAL A 96 -40.80 -9.08 -47.74
C VAL A 96 -41.40 -9.01 -49.15
N PRO A 97 -40.62 -8.79 -50.22
CA PRO A 97 -41.07 -9.13 -51.55
C PRO A 97 -40.86 -10.64 -51.74
N ASP A 98 -41.95 -11.36 -51.91
CA ASP A 98 -41.96 -12.66 -52.59
C ASP A 98 -41.25 -12.50 -53.94
N ASP A 99 -40.18 -13.26 -54.16
CA ASP A 99 -39.78 -13.63 -55.52
C ASP A 99 -39.37 -15.11 -55.55
N GLN A 100 -40.11 -15.87 -56.36
CA GLN A 100 -39.92 -17.30 -56.57
C GLN A 100 -38.95 -17.55 -57.72
N GLY A 101 -37.84 -18.22 -57.39
CA GLY A 101 -37.19 -19.28 -58.19
C GLY A 101 -36.05 -18.87 -59.13
N PRO A 102 -35.22 -19.83 -59.63
CA PRO A 102 -35.05 -21.25 -59.27
C PRO A 102 -33.58 -21.60 -58.85
N PRO A 103 -33.30 -22.83 -58.38
CA PRO A 103 -31.96 -23.22 -57.93
C PRO A 103 -31.12 -23.77 -59.08
N ASP A 104 -29.83 -23.40 -59.15
CA ASP A 104 -28.77 -24.36 -59.48
C ASP A 104 -27.37 -23.78 -59.28
N ASP A 105 -26.62 -24.53 -58.48
CA ASP A 105 -25.23 -24.92 -58.62
C ASP A 105 -24.03 -24.01 -58.24
N LEU A 106 -23.18 -24.65 -57.41
CA LEU A 106 -21.72 -24.56 -57.32
C LEU A 106 -21.02 -23.54 -56.37
N THR A 107 -20.60 -24.14 -55.24
CA THR A 107 -19.29 -24.03 -54.55
C THR A 107 -19.08 -22.98 -53.44
N PRO A 108 -18.63 -23.39 -52.23
CA PRO A 108 -18.33 -22.50 -51.13
C PRO A 108 -16.90 -21.96 -51.20
N ALA A 109 -16.73 -20.65 -51.05
CA ALA A 109 -15.45 -20.03 -50.71
C ALA A 109 -15.45 -19.70 -49.20
N PRO A 110 -14.50 -20.24 -48.40
CA PRO A 110 -14.36 -19.84 -47.01
C PRO A 110 -13.35 -18.70 -46.88
N GLY A 111 -13.62 -17.77 -45.96
CA GLY A 111 -12.57 -16.92 -45.39
C GLY A 111 -12.53 -15.47 -45.87
N ALA A 112 -13.67 -14.79 -45.89
CA ALA A 112 -13.70 -13.36 -45.61
C ALA A 112 -14.57 -13.17 -44.38
N GLU A 113 -13.99 -13.44 -43.20
CA GLU A 113 -14.51 -12.91 -41.95
C GLU A 113 -14.46 -11.40 -42.08
N ALA A 114 -15.56 -10.82 -42.55
CA ALA A 114 -15.93 -9.47 -42.24
C ALA A 114 -15.95 -9.42 -40.71
N VAL A 115 -14.87 -8.89 -40.15
CA VAL A 115 -14.83 -8.36 -38.81
C VAL A 115 -15.93 -7.31 -38.79
N ALA A 116 -17.13 -7.74 -38.39
CA ALA A 116 -18.14 -6.86 -37.89
C ALA A 116 -17.50 -6.24 -36.65
N GLU A 117 -16.87 -5.08 -36.83
CA GLU A 117 -16.50 -4.23 -35.73
C GLU A 117 -17.75 -4.08 -34.86
N PRO A 118 -17.68 -4.36 -33.55
CA PRO A 118 -18.80 -4.11 -32.68
C PRO A 118 -19.07 -2.63 -32.78
N GLY A 119 -20.28 -2.34 -33.26
CA GLY A 119 -20.69 -1.04 -33.73
C GLY A 119 -20.24 0.08 -32.82
N ASP A 120 -19.85 1.15 -33.47
CA ASP A 120 -20.00 2.52 -33.05
C ASP A 120 -21.45 2.80 -32.60
N ASP A 121 -21.84 2.18 -31.48
CA ASP A 121 -23.01 2.57 -30.70
C ASP A 121 -22.56 3.81 -29.92
N GLY A 122 -22.56 4.93 -30.64
CA GLY A 122 -22.32 6.25 -30.07
C GLY A 122 -23.24 6.53 -28.87
N PRO A 123 -23.13 7.72 -28.25
CA PRO A 123 -23.92 8.14 -27.08
C PRO A 123 -25.46 8.08 -27.22
N ALA A 124 -25.98 7.60 -28.36
CA ALA A 124 -27.38 7.37 -28.67
C ALA A 124 -28.01 6.11 -28.00
N ALA A 125 -27.27 5.09 -27.54
CA ALA A 125 -27.91 3.83 -27.13
C ALA A 125 -28.71 3.88 -25.80
N PRO A 126 -28.21 4.44 -24.68
CA PRO A 126 -28.97 4.46 -23.42
C PRO A 126 -29.97 5.61 -23.28
N ALA A 127 -29.64 6.78 -23.84
CA ALA A 127 -30.50 7.95 -23.78
C ALA A 127 -31.79 7.71 -24.59
N LEU A 128 -31.66 7.17 -25.81
CA LEU A 128 -32.79 6.85 -26.68
C LEU A 128 -33.73 5.80 -26.06
N VAL A 129 -33.21 4.78 -25.37
CA VAL A 129 -34.03 3.80 -24.65
C VAL A 129 -34.85 4.47 -23.55
N ARG A 130 -34.25 5.42 -22.83
CA ARG A 130 -34.94 6.19 -21.78
C ARG A 130 -35.95 7.18 -22.35
N GLU A 131 -35.65 7.83 -23.46
CA GLU A 131 -36.56 8.72 -24.20
C GLU A 131 -37.75 7.94 -24.78
N ARG A 132 -37.52 6.76 -25.36
CA ARG A 132 -38.58 5.86 -25.84
C ARG A 132 -39.48 5.39 -24.70
N ALA A 133 -38.91 5.06 -23.53
CA ALA A 133 -39.67 4.71 -22.34
C ALA A 133 -40.49 5.89 -21.81
N ALA A 134 -39.94 7.11 -21.83
CA ALA A 134 -40.66 8.33 -21.46
C ALA A 134 -41.84 8.61 -22.42
N GLY A 135 -41.61 8.53 -23.73
CA GLY A 135 -42.66 8.67 -24.74
C GLY A 135 -43.76 7.62 -24.59
N ALA A 136 -43.40 6.35 -24.39
CA ALA A 136 -44.35 5.27 -24.15
C ALA A 136 -45.17 5.48 -22.86
N PHE A 137 -44.53 5.94 -21.77
CA PHE A 137 -45.23 6.27 -20.53
C PHE A 137 -46.26 7.40 -20.70
N LEU A 138 -45.95 8.40 -21.52
CA LEU A 138 -46.81 9.55 -21.77
C LEU A 138 -47.99 9.21 -22.68
N LEU A 139 -47.73 8.51 -23.79
CA LEU A 139 -48.71 8.18 -24.82
C LEU A 139 -49.57 6.96 -24.48
N ARG A 140 -49.10 6.09 -23.56
CA ARG A 140 -49.76 4.84 -23.16
C ARG A 140 -50.24 3.97 -24.34
N PRO A 141 -49.43 3.73 -25.39
CA PRO A 141 -49.76 2.71 -26.38
C PRO A 141 -49.81 1.33 -25.73
N ASP A 142 -50.48 0.37 -26.37
CA ASP A 142 -50.49 -1.01 -25.90
C ASP A 142 -49.05 -1.53 -25.73
N GLY A 143 -48.74 -2.10 -24.56
CA GLY A 143 -47.41 -2.62 -24.24
C GLY A 143 -46.37 -1.55 -23.85
N TRP A 144 -46.78 -0.32 -23.50
CA TRP A 144 -45.86 0.73 -23.01
C TRP A 144 -45.02 0.28 -21.81
N GLU A 145 -45.54 -0.63 -20.97
CA GLU A 145 -44.83 -1.23 -19.84
C GLU A 145 -43.54 -1.92 -20.29
N ALA A 146 -43.54 -2.56 -21.46
CA ALA A 146 -42.35 -3.24 -21.98
C ALA A 146 -41.23 -2.25 -22.35
N ALA A 147 -41.57 -1.03 -22.78
CA ALA A 147 -40.57 0.01 -23.02
C ALA A 147 -39.93 0.50 -21.72
N VAL A 148 -40.75 0.66 -20.67
CA VAL A 148 -40.28 1.03 -19.32
C VAL A 148 -39.41 -0.08 -18.71
N GLU A 149 -39.80 -1.34 -18.87
CA GLU A 149 -39.03 -2.48 -18.38
C GLU A 149 -37.68 -2.61 -19.12
N ARG A 150 -37.64 -2.36 -20.43
CA ARG A 150 -36.37 -2.29 -21.18
C ARG A 150 -35.44 -1.20 -20.63
N ALA A 151 -35.96 -0.02 -20.31
CA ALA A 151 -35.17 1.05 -19.70
C ALA A 151 -34.69 0.68 -18.29
N ARG A 152 -35.51 -0.05 -17.53
CA ARG A 152 -35.12 -0.58 -16.20
C ARG A 152 -33.97 -1.58 -16.32
N ALA A 153 -34.11 -2.57 -17.20
CA ALA A 153 -33.09 -3.58 -17.43
C ALA A 153 -31.76 -2.94 -17.82
N LEU A 154 -31.80 -1.94 -18.71
CA LEU A 154 -30.64 -1.15 -19.10
C LEU A 154 -30.01 -0.38 -17.92
N ASP A 155 -30.80 0.27 -17.07
CA ASP A 155 -30.26 0.98 -15.90
C ASP A 155 -29.60 0.01 -14.92
N THR A 156 -30.17 -1.19 -14.74
CA THR A 156 -29.59 -2.26 -13.91
C THR A 156 -28.27 -2.76 -14.48
N THR A 157 -28.15 -3.02 -15.79
CA THR A 157 -26.89 -3.44 -16.40
C THR A 157 -25.82 -2.36 -16.29
N LEU A 158 -26.16 -1.10 -16.61
CA LEU A 158 -25.24 0.03 -16.47
C LEU A 158 -24.83 0.28 -15.01
N HIS A 159 -25.69 -0.03 -14.04
CA HIS A 159 -25.33 0.03 -12.63
C HIS A 159 -24.37 -1.09 -12.24
N ALA A 160 -24.65 -2.32 -12.67
CA ALA A 160 -23.78 -3.48 -12.44
C ALA A 160 -22.39 -3.24 -13.03
N GLU A 161 -22.28 -2.82 -14.29
CA GLU A 161 -20.99 -2.51 -14.93
C GLU A 161 -20.22 -1.39 -14.21
N ARG A 162 -20.91 -0.34 -13.71
CA ARG A 162 -20.27 0.72 -12.94
C ARG A 162 -19.76 0.20 -11.60
N SER A 163 -20.53 -0.66 -10.95
CA SER A 163 -20.12 -1.35 -9.72
C SER A 163 -18.89 -2.21 -9.96
N GLU A 164 -18.89 -3.04 -11.01
CA GLU A 164 -17.76 -3.87 -11.42
C GLU A 164 -16.52 -3.03 -11.74
N ARG A 165 -16.66 -1.96 -12.54
CA ARG A 165 -15.57 -1.02 -12.82
C ARG A 165 -15.00 -0.39 -11.54
N SER A 166 -15.88 -0.03 -10.60
CA SER A 166 -15.46 0.52 -9.30
C SER A 166 -14.72 -0.50 -8.44
N GLU A 167 -15.15 -1.76 -8.48
CA GLU A 167 -14.54 -2.87 -7.75
C GLU A 167 -13.18 -3.23 -8.35
N VAL A 168 -13.06 -3.31 -9.67
CA VAL A 168 -11.78 -3.49 -10.36
C VAL A 168 -10.81 -2.36 -10.00
N ALA A 169 -11.28 -1.11 -9.97
CA ALA A 169 -10.45 0.02 -9.54
C ALA A 169 -10.06 -0.05 -8.05
N ARG A 170 -10.92 -0.59 -7.17
CA ARG A 170 -10.60 -0.86 -5.76
C ARG A 170 -9.51 -1.93 -5.65
N LEU A 171 -9.71 -3.08 -6.28
CA LEU A 171 -8.78 -4.21 -6.26
C LEU A 171 -7.41 -3.85 -6.83
N ARG A 172 -7.35 -3.03 -7.90
CA ARG A 172 -6.08 -2.51 -8.43
C ARG A 172 -5.34 -1.67 -7.40
N ARG A 173 -6.04 -0.74 -6.72
CA ARG A 173 -5.44 0.08 -5.65
C ARG A 173 -4.95 -0.76 -4.47
N ASP A 174 -5.71 -1.78 -4.09
CA ASP A 174 -5.32 -2.68 -3.00
C ASP A 174 -4.10 -3.53 -3.39
N ARG A 175 -4.05 -4.04 -4.63
CA ARG A 175 -2.87 -4.73 -5.18
C ARG A 175 -1.64 -3.82 -5.16
N ASP A 176 -1.78 -2.58 -5.62
CA ASP A 176 -0.66 -1.64 -5.69
C ASP A 176 -0.16 -1.27 -4.28
N ARG A 177 -1.07 -1.14 -3.31
CA ARG A 177 -0.73 -0.96 -1.89
C ARG A 177 0.04 -2.17 -1.34
N LEU A 178 -0.44 -3.38 -1.58
CA LEU A 178 0.23 -4.61 -1.13
C LEU A 178 1.60 -4.78 -1.77
N ALA A 179 1.74 -4.46 -3.06
CA ALA A 179 3.03 -4.47 -3.75
C ALA A 179 4.02 -3.48 -3.12
N ALA A 180 3.59 -2.27 -2.80
CA ALA A 180 4.42 -1.28 -2.10
C ALA A 180 4.83 -1.77 -0.70
N GLN A 181 3.94 -2.41 0.06
CA GLN A 181 4.26 -2.98 1.37
C GLN A 181 5.28 -4.12 1.27
N VAL A 182 5.20 -4.96 0.24
CA VAL A 182 6.19 -6.02 0.01
C VAL A 182 7.57 -5.44 -0.31
N GLU A 183 7.64 -4.41 -1.16
CA GLU A 183 8.92 -3.76 -1.48
C GLU A 183 9.54 -3.07 -0.26
N GLU A 184 8.71 -2.42 0.58
CA GLU A 184 9.16 -1.83 1.84
C GLU A 184 9.72 -2.89 2.79
N LEU A 185 9.01 -4.01 2.99
CA LEU A 185 9.50 -5.10 3.85
C LEU A 185 10.79 -5.73 3.30
N ARG A 186 10.95 -5.83 1.98
CA ARG A 186 12.19 -6.28 1.35
C ARG A 186 13.34 -5.30 1.58
N ALA A 187 13.09 -3.99 1.50
CA ALA A 187 14.09 -2.98 1.83
C ALA A 187 14.53 -3.09 3.30
N GLN A 188 13.57 -3.17 4.22
CA GLN A 188 13.84 -3.34 5.65
C GLN A 188 14.62 -4.62 5.96
N ALA A 189 14.32 -5.73 5.28
CA ALA A 189 15.04 -6.98 5.43
C ALA A 189 16.50 -6.87 4.94
N ARG A 190 16.75 -6.19 3.82
CA ARG A 190 18.11 -5.91 3.32
C ARG A 190 18.91 -5.06 4.31
N ASP A 191 18.31 -4.01 4.82
CA ASP A 191 18.96 -3.13 5.81
C ASP A 191 19.25 -3.86 7.13
N ALA A 192 18.33 -4.72 7.56
CA ALA A 192 18.55 -5.58 8.73
C ALA A 192 19.71 -6.56 8.52
N ALA A 193 19.82 -7.17 7.33
CA ALA A 193 20.93 -8.06 7.00
C ALA A 193 22.27 -7.32 7.01
N VAL A 194 22.35 -6.15 6.39
CA VAL A 194 23.57 -5.32 6.39
C VAL A 194 24.00 -4.95 7.82
N ARG A 195 23.06 -4.58 8.70
CA ARG A 195 23.35 -4.32 10.12
C ARG A 195 23.82 -5.56 10.86
N ALA A 196 23.24 -6.73 10.58
CA ALA A 196 23.65 -7.99 11.20
C ALA A 196 25.08 -8.39 10.80
N ASP A 197 25.44 -8.21 9.53
CA ASP A 197 26.79 -8.45 9.02
C ASP A 197 27.81 -7.51 9.66
N ALA A 198 27.47 -6.21 9.76
CA ALA A 198 28.31 -5.22 10.43
C ALA A 198 28.54 -5.58 11.91
N ALA A 199 27.49 -5.91 12.66
CA ALA A 199 27.60 -6.32 14.05
C ALA A 199 28.44 -7.60 14.22
N THR A 200 28.33 -8.55 13.28
CA THR A 200 29.13 -9.77 13.27
C THR A 200 30.62 -9.47 13.02
N ALA A 201 30.91 -8.56 12.10
CA ALA A 201 32.28 -8.10 11.82
C ALA A 201 32.90 -7.37 13.02
N GLU A 202 32.14 -6.51 13.69
CA GLU A 202 32.55 -5.83 14.93
C GLU A 202 32.86 -6.82 16.05
N LEU A 203 31.97 -7.80 16.28
CA LEU A 203 32.19 -8.86 17.27
C LEU A 203 33.45 -9.69 16.96
N ALA A 204 33.68 -10.02 15.69
CA ALA A 204 34.89 -10.71 15.27
C ALA A 204 36.15 -9.84 15.52
N GLY A 205 36.06 -8.53 15.27
CA GLY A 205 37.09 -7.55 15.59
C GLY A 205 37.40 -7.51 17.09
N ALA A 206 36.37 -7.35 17.93
CA ALA A 206 36.49 -7.32 19.38
C ALA A 206 37.12 -8.61 19.95
N ARG A 207 36.75 -9.78 19.42
CA ARG A 207 37.36 -11.05 19.81
C ARG A 207 38.84 -11.16 19.44
N ARG A 208 39.26 -10.59 18.30
CA ARG A 208 40.68 -10.54 17.91
C ARG A 208 41.47 -9.61 18.83
N THR A 209 40.94 -8.44 19.17
CA THR A 209 41.61 -7.51 20.08
C THR A 209 41.72 -8.08 21.48
N GLU A 210 40.67 -8.73 21.98
CA GLU A 210 40.69 -9.45 23.26
C GLU A 210 41.77 -10.54 23.31
N ARG A 211 41.86 -11.39 22.28
CA ARG A 211 42.91 -12.42 22.20
C ARG A 211 44.31 -11.81 22.18
N ARG A 212 44.51 -10.71 21.44
CA ARG A 212 45.78 -9.99 21.41
C ARG A 212 46.15 -9.43 22.78
N LEU A 213 45.22 -8.75 23.45
CA LEU A 213 45.45 -8.20 24.80
C LEU A 213 45.75 -9.29 25.83
N ARG A 214 45.09 -10.46 25.74
CA ARG A 214 45.43 -11.61 26.58
C ARG A 214 46.86 -12.10 26.33
N ALA A 215 47.22 -12.31 25.07
CA ALA A 215 48.56 -12.75 24.69
C ALA A 215 49.65 -11.75 25.14
N ASP A 216 49.39 -10.44 24.99
CA ASP A 216 50.30 -9.39 25.43
C ASP A 216 50.42 -9.36 26.97
N ALA A 217 49.32 -9.53 27.70
CA ALA A 217 49.33 -9.64 29.15
C ALA A 217 50.11 -10.88 29.63
N ASP A 218 49.97 -12.01 28.96
CA ASP A 218 50.71 -13.23 29.30
C ASP A 218 52.20 -13.11 28.98
N ARG A 219 52.56 -12.44 27.88
CA ARG A 219 53.96 -12.09 27.56
C ARG A 219 54.55 -11.17 28.63
N ALA A 220 53.86 -10.09 29.00
CA ALA A 220 54.30 -9.16 30.03
C ALA A 220 54.49 -9.86 31.40
N ARG A 221 53.60 -10.80 31.75
CA ARG A 221 53.75 -11.63 32.96
C ARG A 221 54.96 -12.56 32.89
N ALA A 222 55.24 -13.15 31.73
CA ALA A 222 56.40 -14.02 31.54
C ALA A 222 57.70 -13.23 31.63
N GLU A 223 57.78 -12.06 30.99
CA GLU A 223 58.91 -11.13 31.07
C GLU A 223 59.14 -10.68 32.52
N ALA A 224 58.07 -10.32 33.26
CA ALA A 224 58.17 -9.95 34.66
C ALA A 224 58.70 -11.10 35.54
N ARG A 225 58.28 -12.35 35.31
CA ARG A 225 58.82 -13.52 36.02
C ARG A 225 60.30 -13.74 35.72
N ALA A 226 60.69 -13.69 34.44
CA ALA A 226 62.08 -13.84 34.03
C ALA A 226 62.98 -12.74 34.63
N ALA A 227 62.50 -11.49 34.66
CA ALA A 227 63.21 -10.37 35.28
C ALA A 227 63.39 -10.56 36.80
N LEU A 228 62.36 -11.07 37.50
CA LEU A 228 62.44 -11.40 38.92
C LEU A 228 63.45 -12.54 39.19
N GLU A 229 63.44 -13.58 38.36
CA GLU A 229 64.39 -14.70 38.45
C GLU A 229 65.83 -14.21 38.23
N ALA A 230 66.08 -13.42 37.19
CA ALA A 230 67.39 -12.82 36.91
C ALA A 230 67.88 -11.95 38.09
N ALA A 231 67.03 -11.05 38.60
CA ALA A 231 67.37 -10.22 39.75
C ALA A 231 67.64 -11.06 41.02
N SER A 232 66.94 -12.19 41.20
CA SER A 232 67.19 -13.09 42.33
C SER A 232 68.54 -13.81 42.19
N ALA A 233 68.92 -14.22 40.99
CA ALA A 233 70.20 -14.85 40.69
C ALA A 233 71.37 -13.87 40.89
N GLU A 234 71.23 -12.62 40.42
CA GLU A 234 72.22 -11.56 40.65
C GLU A 234 72.43 -11.29 42.14
N ARG A 235 71.34 -11.21 42.92
CA ARG A 235 71.43 -11.04 44.39
C ARG A 235 72.13 -12.23 45.05
N ALA A 236 71.78 -13.46 44.67
CA ALA A 236 72.39 -14.67 45.22
C ALA A 236 73.89 -14.73 44.93
N GLU A 237 74.32 -14.30 43.74
CA GLU A 237 75.73 -14.23 43.36
C GLU A 237 76.46 -13.12 44.14
N ALA A 238 75.86 -11.94 44.25
CA ALA A 238 76.40 -10.86 45.09
C ALA A 238 76.57 -11.32 46.56
N ASP A 239 75.60 -12.06 47.11
CA ASP A 239 75.67 -12.62 48.46
C ASP A 239 76.75 -13.70 48.61
N ARG A 240 77.05 -14.49 47.56
CA ARG A 240 78.20 -15.42 47.54
C ARG A 240 79.51 -14.65 47.58
N VAL A 241 79.71 -13.71 46.66
CA VAL A 241 80.93 -12.88 46.61
C VAL A 241 81.17 -12.15 47.94
N LEU A 242 80.12 -11.62 48.57
CA LEU A 242 80.22 -10.98 49.88
C LEU A 242 80.60 -11.96 51.00
N ARG A 243 80.12 -13.21 50.96
CA ARG A 243 80.50 -14.26 51.93
C ARG A 243 81.95 -14.67 51.73
N ASP A 244 82.37 -14.94 50.51
CA ASP A 244 83.74 -15.33 50.18
C ASP A 244 84.72 -14.24 50.63
N ALA A 245 84.43 -12.97 50.30
CA ALA A 245 85.25 -11.83 50.74
C ALA A 245 85.29 -11.67 52.28
N ARG A 246 84.23 -12.07 53.01
CA ARG A 246 84.24 -12.09 54.49
C ARG A 246 85.11 -13.22 55.02
N GLU A 247 85.05 -14.40 54.40
CA GLU A 247 85.86 -15.57 54.77
C GLU A 247 87.35 -15.32 54.50
N GLU A 248 87.69 -14.76 53.34
CA GLU A 248 89.06 -14.33 53.01
C GLU A 248 89.59 -13.31 54.03
N ARG A 249 88.80 -12.29 54.37
CA ARG A 249 89.18 -11.32 55.41
C ARG A 249 89.41 -11.97 56.77
N ARG A 250 88.59 -12.98 57.13
CA ARG A 250 88.78 -13.74 58.38
C ARG A 250 90.07 -14.55 58.33
N ALA A 251 90.32 -15.27 57.24
CA ALA A 251 91.54 -16.05 57.04
C ALA A 251 92.80 -15.16 57.09
N ALA A 252 92.79 -14.05 56.36
CA ALA A 252 93.87 -13.05 56.41
C ALA A 252 94.07 -12.47 57.82
N GLY A 253 92.98 -12.26 58.57
CA GLY A 253 93.03 -11.84 59.96
C GLY A 253 93.69 -12.88 60.88
N VAL A 254 93.41 -14.17 60.69
CA VAL A 254 94.05 -15.28 61.41
C VAL A 254 95.54 -15.37 61.08
N GLU A 255 95.91 -15.28 59.80
CA GLU A 255 97.31 -15.29 59.36
C GLU A 255 98.09 -14.10 59.93
N LEU A 256 97.50 -12.89 59.92
CA LEU A 256 98.10 -11.71 60.54
C LEU A 256 98.30 -11.91 62.05
N ALA A 257 97.33 -12.52 62.74
CA ALA A 257 97.43 -12.80 64.17
C ALA A 257 98.54 -13.82 64.46
N ARG A 258 98.65 -14.87 63.64
CA ARG A 258 99.75 -15.85 63.69
C ARG A 258 101.10 -15.19 63.48
N ALA A 259 101.26 -14.39 62.42
CA ALA A 259 102.50 -13.67 62.14
C ALA A 259 102.89 -12.69 63.26
N ARG A 260 101.90 -12.05 63.91
CA ARG A 260 102.14 -11.22 65.11
C ARG A 260 102.61 -12.05 66.30
N ALA A 261 101.97 -13.19 66.57
CA ALA A 261 102.35 -14.10 67.64
C ALA A 261 103.78 -14.63 67.44
N GLU A 262 104.13 -15.07 66.22
CA GLU A 262 105.47 -15.50 65.85
C GLU A 262 106.50 -14.37 66.04
N ARG A 263 106.18 -13.14 65.64
CA ARG A 263 107.04 -11.97 65.86
C ARG A 263 107.23 -11.67 67.36
N ASP A 264 106.18 -11.77 68.15
CA ASP A 264 106.21 -11.49 69.59
C ASP A 264 106.95 -12.60 70.36
N GLU A 265 106.85 -13.85 69.91
CA GLU A 265 107.68 -14.97 70.38
C GLU A 265 109.16 -14.76 70.01
N ALA A 266 109.47 -14.40 68.77
CA ALA A 266 110.83 -14.07 68.36
C ALA A 266 111.41 -12.87 69.14
N ARG A 267 110.57 -11.90 69.53
CA ARG A 267 110.95 -10.79 70.41
C ARG A 267 111.25 -11.29 71.83
N ARG A 268 110.39 -12.14 72.40
CA ARG A 268 110.58 -12.76 73.73
C ARG A 268 111.84 -13.63 73.79
N ALA A 269 112.11 -14.42 72.75
CA ALA A 269 113.34 -15.21 72.65
C ALA A 269 114.59 -14.32 72.62
N ARG A 270 114.55 -13.18 71.89
CA ARG A 270 115.64 -12.19 71.89
C ARG A 270 115.87 -11.53 73.25
N THR A 271 114.81 -11.13 73.96
CA THR A 271 114.95 -10.56 75.31
C THR A 271 115.44 -11.60 76.32
N SER A 272 114.94 -12.84 76.24
CA SER A 272 115.44 -13.94 77.09
C SER A 272 116.90 -14.30 76.80
N ALA A 273 117.35 -14.23 75.56
CA ALA A 273 118.76 -14.42 75.20
C ALA A 273 119.65 -13.26 75.69
N ALA A 274 119.11 -12.05 75.81
CA ALA A 274 119.80 -10.90 76.40
C ALA A 274 119.91 -11.02 77.94
N ASP A 275 118.87 -11.53 78.62
CA ASP A 275 118.87 -11.73 80.08
C ASP A 275 119.80 -12.87 80.54
N VAL A 276 120.08 -13.86 79.69
CA VAL A 276 121.05 -14.95 79.97
C VAL A 276 122.52 -14.50 79.75
N ALA A 277 122.74 -13.35 79.10
CA ALA A 277 124.07 -12.81 78.80
C ALA A 277 124.56 -11.76 79.82
N THR A 278 123.87 -11.62 80.97
CA THR A 278 124.23 -10.73 82.08
C THR A 278 124.54 -11.56 83.33
#